data_AF-A0A931SDV1-F1
#
_entry.id   AF-A0A931SDV1-F1
#
_cell.length_a   1.000
_cell.length_b   1.000
_cell.length_c   1.000
_cell.angle_alpha   90.00
_cell.angle_beta   90.00
_cell.angle_gamma   90.00
#
_symmetry.space_group_name_H-M   'P 1'
#
loop_
_entity.id
_entity.type
_entity.pdbx_description
1 polymer ?
#
loop_
_entity_poly.entity_id
_entity_poly.type
_entity_poly.pdbx_seq_one_letter_code
_entity_poly.pdbx_strand_id
1 'polypeptide(L)'
;MRSPGTGPGTIVLSLVERGWQAAREYSLDVQREGGGVVHLVKGALSPAVHAMIAPQPRVRVVSVRRALFWPLAWAWCAGLLAAARLRGVLVDNERSLRRVRRWVGGPRVRLVRVGPGGRGYELAGGS
;
A
#
# COMPACT_ATOMS: atom_id res chain seq x y z
N MET A 1 16.33 -20.68 -2.82
CA MET A 1 15.20 -20.38 -1.91
C MET A 1 14.21 -19.47 -2.63
N ARG A 2 13.11 -19.99 -3.18
CA ARG A 2 12.07 -19.17 -3.84
C ARG A 2 11.10 -18.67 -2.76
N SER A 3 10.88 -17.35 -2.70
CA SER A 3 9.91 -16.75 -1.78
C SER A 3 8.50 -17.27 -2.10
N PRO A 4 7.73 -17.78 -1.12
CA PRO A 4 6.34 -18.16 -1.35
C PRO A 4 5.52 -16.87 -1.55
N GLY A 5 4.96 -16.67 -2.75
CA GLY A 5 3.93 -15.65 -2.97
C GLY A 5 4.02 -14.78 -4.23
N THR A 6 4.96 -15.00 -5.15
CA THR A 6 5.01 -14.30 -6.45
C THR A 6 4.07 -14.96 -7.46
N GLY A 7 2.77 -14.89 -7.19
CA GLY A 7 1.73 -15.18 -8.18
C GLY A 7 1.36 -13.90 -8.95
N PRO A 8 1.20 -13.95 -10.29
CA PRO A 8 0.58 -12.87 -11.04
C PRO A 8 -0.84 -12.65 -10.49
N GLY A 9 -1.06 -11.54 -9.78
CA GLY A 9 -2.37 -11.22 -9.19
C GLY A 9 -2.36 -10.74 -7.74
N THR A 10 -1.22 -10.83 -7.05
CA THR A 10 -1.08 -10.28 -5.69
C THR A 10 -1.01 -8.75 -5.69
N ILE A 11 -1.59 -8.13 -4.66
CA ILE A 11 -1.76 -6.69 -4.54
C ILE A 11 -1.18 -6.22 -3.20
N VAL A 12 -0.42 -5.12 -3.26
CA VAL A 12 -0.11 -4.31 -2.07
C VAL A 12 -1.07 -3.12 -2.03
N LEU A 13 -1.73 -2.96 -0.89
CA LEU A 13 -2.52 -1.78 -0.60
C LEU A 13 -1.62 -0.71 0.04
N SER A 14 -1.45 0.42 -0.61
CA SER A 14 -0.64 1.54 -0.11
C SER A 14 -1.57 2.65 0.40
N LEU A 15 -1.47 2.96 1.69
CA LEU A 15 -2.24 3.99 2.37
C LEU A 15 -1.36 5.25 2.50
N VAL A 16 -1.67 6.27 1.71
CA VAL A 16 -0.90 7.51 1.61
C VAL A 16 -1.68 8.65 2.26
N GLU A 17 -1.19 9.16 3.39
CA GLU A 17 -1.81 10.28 4.12
C GLU A 17 -1.01 11.58 4.05
N ARG A 18 0.32 11.51 3.96
CA ARG A 18 1.24 12.65 4.12
C ARG A 18 2.28 12.79 3.01
N GLY A 19 2.73 11.69 2.39
CA GLY A 19 3.85 11.74 1.45
C GLY A 19 3.78 10.67 0.36
N TRP A 20 4.00 11.08 -0.88
CA TRP A 20 3.90 10.23 -2.07
C TRP A 20 5.20 9.49 -2.42
N GLN A 21 6.36 10.06 -2.13
CA GLN A 21 7.64 9.59 -2.67
C GLN A 21 7.96 8.14 -2.30
N ALA A 22 7.96 7.80 -1.01
CA ALA A 22 8.24 6.44 -0.57
C ALA A 22 7.20 5.42 -1.06
N ALA A 23 5.93 5.84 -1.20
CA ALA A 23 4.89 5.01 -1.78
C ALA A 23 5.17 4.69 -3.26
N ARG A 24 5.65 5.69 -4.01
CA ARG A 24 6.07 5.52 -5.39
C ARG A 24 7.27 4.58 -5.50
N GLU A 25 8.32 4.80 -4.71
CA GLU A 25 9.52 3.94 -4.70
C GLU A 25 9.14 2.47 -4.46
N TYR A 26 8.39 2.19 -3.39
CA TYR A 26 7.89 0.86 -3.08
C TYR A 26 7.05 0.25 -4.21
N SER A 27 6.22 1.06 -4.88
CA SER A 27 5.36 0.56 -5.96
C SER A 27 6.15 0.10 -7.18
N LEU A 28 7.28 0.74 -7.47
CA LEU A 28 8.18 0.33 -8.55
C LEU A 28 8.82 -1.02 -8.22
N ASP A 29 9.23 -1.23 -6.97
CA ASP A 29 9.82 -2.50 -6.52
C ASP A 29 8.80 -3.64 -6.57
N VAL A 30 7.57 -3.41 -6.09
CA VAL A 30 6.49 -4.41 -6.21
C VAL A 30 6.19 -4.74 -7.67
N GLN A 31 6.24 -3.77 -8.58
CA GLN A 31 6.05 -4.03 -10.00
C GLN A 31 7.16 -4.86 -10.63
N ARG A 32 8.43 -4.60 -10.28
CA ARG A 32 9.57 -5.40 -10.73
C ARG A 32 9.44 -6.86 -10.31
N GLU A 33 8.85 -7.10 -9.13
CA GLU A 33 8.53 -8.45 -8.63
C GLU A 33 7.26 -9.06 -9.26
N GLY A 34 6.58 -8.33 -10.15
CA GLY A 34 5.37 -8.78 -10.82
C GLY A 34 4.07 -8.59 -10.02
N GLY A 35 4.10 -7.89 -8.88
CA GLY A 35 2.91 -7.55 -8.11
C GLY A 35 2.14 -6.34 -8.64
N GLY A 36 0.93 -6.14 -8.13
CA GLY A 36 0.14 -4.92 -8.31
C GLY A 36 0.13 -4.04 -7.07
N VAL A 37 -0.10 -2.75 -7.25
CA VAL A 37 -0.25 -1.80 -6.15
C VAL A 37 -1.49 -0.94 -6.34
N VAL A 38 -2.24 -0.78 -5.25
CA VAL A 38 -3.36 0.17 -5.17
C VAL A 38 -2.99 1.22 -4.13
N HIS A 39 -2.77 2.45 -4.56
CA HIS A 39 -2.60 3.59 -3.68
C HIS A 39 -3.95 4.20 -3.35
N LEU A 40 -4.34 4.16 -2.08
CA LEU A 40 -5.39 5.01 -1.55
C LEU A 40 -4.72 6.27 -1.03
N VAL A 41 -5.03 7.41 -1.63
CA VAL A 41 -4.48 8.70 -1.23
C VAL A 41 -5.54 9.51 -0.49
N LYS A 42 -5.22 9.95 0.71
CA LYS A 42 -6.12 10.71 1.57
C LYS A 42 -6.22 12.17 1.11
N GLY A 43 -7.40 12.57 0.69
CA GLY A 43 -7.68 13.89 0.12
C GLY A 43 -7.75 13.85 -1.41
N ALA A 44 -7.88 15.03 -2.01
CA ALA A 44 -7.80 15.18 -3.45
C ALA A 44 -6.33 15.25 -3.87
N LEU A 45 -5.95 14.45 -4.87
CA LEU A 45 -4.72 14.68 -5.61
C LEU A 45 -4.95 15.78 -6.64
N SER A 46 -3.97 16.65 -6.84
CA SER A 46 -4.00 17.55 -8.00
C SER A 46 -3.85 16.73 -9.29
N PRO A 47 -4.44 17.17 -10.41
CA PRO A 47 -4.27 16.52 -11.71
C PRO A 47 -2.80 16.36 -12.11
N ALA A 48 -1.95 17.32 -11.75
CA ALA A 48 -0.50 17.27 -11.99
C ALA A 48 0.17 16.09 -11.27
N VAL A 49 -0.15 15.88 -9.99
CA VAL A 49 0.36 14.71 -9.24
C VAL A 49 -0.20 13.42 -9.83
N HIS A 50 -1.48 13.39 -10.21
CA HIS A 50 -2.08 12.22 -10.85
C HIS A 50 -1.39 11.87 -12.19
N ALA A 51 -1.06 12.88 -13.00
CA ALA A 51 -0.36 12.72 -14.27
C ALA A 51 1.08 12.22 -14.11
N MET A 52 1.81 12.66 -13.08
CA MET A 52 3.14 12.14 -12.76
C MET A 52 3.15 10.64 -12.40
N ILE A 53 1.98 10.08 -12.10
CA ILE A 53 1.82 8.69 -11.69
C ILE A 53 1.29 7.82 -12.85
N ALA A 54 0.73 8.41 -13.91
CA ALA A 54 0.02 7.67 -14.96
C ALA A 54 0.87 7.40 -16.23
N PRO A 55 0.65 6.26 -16.95
CA PRO A 55 0.05 5.00 -16.55
C PRO A 55 1.13 3.91 -16.41
N GLN A 56 1.26 3.32 -15.22
CA GLN A 56 1.97 2.05 -15.06
C GLN A 56 0.96 0.90 -14.99
N PRO A 57 1.12 -0.19 -15.77
CA PRO A 57 0.08 -1.19 -16.01
C PRO A 57 -0.40 -1.94 -14.75
N ARG A 58 0.31 -1.83 -13.63
CA ARG A 58 -0.01 -2.52 -12.36
C ARG A 58 -0.12 -1.59 -11.15
N VAL A 59 -0.09 -0.28 -11.35
CA VAL A 59 -0.33 0.71 -10.30
C VAL A 59 -1.66 1.40 -10.54
N ARG A 60 -2.52 1.39 -9.52
CA ARG A 60 -3.76 2.15 -9.49
C ARG A 60 -3.67 3.18 -8.38
N VAL A 61 -4.10 4.41 -8.67
CA VAL A 61 -4.17 5.49 -7.68
C VAL A 61 -5.63 5.89 -7.53
N VAL A 62 -6.09 5.95 -6.29
CA VAL A 62 -7.45 6.35 -5.93
C VAL A 62 -7.36 7.45 -4.91
N SER A 63 -7.80 8.66 -5.29
CA SER A 63 -8.00 9.75 -4.34
C SER A 63 -9.28 9.52 -3.56
N VAL A 64 -9.18 9.62 -2.23
CA VAL A 64 -10.28 9.33 -1.32
C VAL A 64 -10.53 10.52 -0.41
N ARG A 65 -11.77 10.98 -0.31
CA ARG A 65 -12.18 12.03 0.64
C ARG A 65 -11.73 11.64 2.06
N ARG A 66 -11.21 12.62 2.82
CA ARG A 66 -10.61 12.39 4.15
C ARG A 66 -11.52 11.60 5.11
N ALA A 67 -12.82 11.89 5.09
CA ALA A 67 -13.83 11.22 5.92
C ALA A 67 -14.02 9.73 5.57
N LEU A 68 -13.83 9.35 4.30
CA LEU A 68 -14.05 7.99 3.80
C LEU A 68 -12.76 7.16 3.72
N PHE A 69 -11.59 7.77 3.97
CA PHE A 69 -10.29 7.13 3.78
C PHE A 69 -10.16 5.82 4.54
N TRP A 70 -10.44 5.83 5.85
CA TRP A 70 -10.27 4.66 6.70
C TRP A 70 -11.35 3.59 6.49
N PRO A 71 -12.65 3.94 6.37
CA PRO A 71 -13.67 2.97 5.97
C PRO A 71 -13.34 2.26 4.65
N LEU A 72 -12.90 3.01 3.63
CA LEU A 72 -12.54 2.43 2.33
C LEU A 72 -11.23 1.62 2.41
N ALA A 73 -10.23 2.09 3.14
CA ALA A 73 -9.00 1.32 3.35
C ALA A 73 -9.29 -0.03 4.01
N TRP A 74 -10.19 -0.07 5.00
CA TRP A 74 -10.63 -1.31 5.61
C TRP A 74 -11.37 -2.21 4.62
N ALA A 75 -12.35 -1.66 3.87
CA ALA A 75 -13.13 -2.42 2.89
C ALA A 75 -12.24 -3.04 1.79
N TRP A 76 -11.27 -2.28 1.26
CA TRP A 76 -10.29 -2.78 0.31
C TRP A 76 -9.41 -3.87 0.92
N CYS A 77 -8.94 -3.67 2.15
CA CYS A 77 -8.14 -4.66 2.85
C CYS A 77 -8.92 -5.97 3.03
N ALA A 78 -10.16 -5.90 3.52
CA ALA A 78 -11.04 -7.04 3.71
C ALA A 78 -11.35 -7.76 2.39
N GLY A 79 -11.69 -7.02 1.33
CA GLY A 79 -11.96 -7.61 0.01
C GLY A 79 -10.74 -8.29 -0.61
N LEU A 80 -9.55 -7.67 -0.51
CA LEU A 80 -8.31 -8.27 -1.02
C LEU A 80 -7.86 -9.48 -0.20
N LEU A 81 -8.12 -9.49 1.12
CA LEU A 81 -7.90 -10.64 1.98
C LEU A 81 -8.85 -11.80 1.62
N ALA A 82 -10.15 -11.52 1.46
CA ALA A 82 -11.14 -12.51 1.09
C ALA A 82 -10.86 -13.14 -0.28
N ALA A 83 -10.31 -12.35 -1.21
CA ALA A 83 -9.86 -12.84 -2.51
C ALA A 83 -8.50 -13.56 -2.48
N ALA A 84 -7.84 -13.66 -1.32
CA ALA A 84 -6.46 -14.17 -1.19
C ALA A 84 -5.42 -13.44 -2.08
N ARG A 85 -5.66 -12.14 -2.34
CA ARG A 85 -4.81 -11.29 -3.19
C ARG A 85 -3.97 -10.30 -2.40
N LEU A 86 -4.31 -10.04 -1.14
CA LEU A 86 -3.55 -9.10 -0.32
C LEU A 86 -2.19 -9.70 0.07
N ARG A 87 -1.12 -9.14 -0.48
CA ARG A 87 0.27 -9.50 -0.12
C ARG A 87 0.83 -8.62 0.97
N GLY A 88 0.44 -7.34 0.99
CA GLY A 88 0.96 -6.40 1.94
C GLY A 88 0.13 -5.13 2.07
N VAL A 89 0.39 -4.41 3.15
CA VAL A 89 -0.11 -3.04 3.35
C VAL A 89 1.06 -2.12 3.63
N LEU A 90 1.24 -1.11 2.78
CA LEU A 90 2.19 -0.03 3.01
C LEU A 90 1.45 1.12 3.70
N VAL A 91 2.03 1.65 4.77
CA VAL A 91 1.53 2.83 5.49
C VAL A 91 2.63 3.87 5.63
N ASP A 92 2.26 5.14 5.74
CA ASP A 92 3.22 6.24 5.79
C ASP A 92 3.60 6.71 7.21
N ASN A 93 2.93 6.18 8.24
CA ASN A 93 3.21 6.56 9.62
C ASN A 93 2.81 5.47 10.63
N GLU A 94 3.38 5.57 11.83
CA GLU A 94 3.22 4.60 12.91
C GLU A 94 1.78 4.51 13.45
N ARG A 95 1.03 5.62 13.45
CA ARG A 95 -0.39 5.61 13.87
C ARG A 95 -1.22 4.77 12.91
N SER A 96 -0.94 4.87 11.62
CA SER A 96 -1.61 4.12 10.56
C SER A 96 -1.22 2.64 10.61
N LEU A 97 0.05 2.34 10.90
CA LEU A 97 0.51 0.97 11.13
C LEU A 97 -0.24 0.30 12.27
N ARG A 98 -0.33 0.95 13.44
CA ARG A 98 -1.08 0.42 14.60
C ARG A 98 -2.53 0.14 14.28
N ARG A 99 -3.17 0.99 13.46
CA ARG A 99 -4.55 0.80 13.02
C ARG A 99 -4.68 -0.41 12.09
N VAL A 100 -3.81 -0.51 11.09
CA VAL A 100 -3.82 -1.62 10.13
C VAL A 100 -3.47 -2.95 10.79
N ARG A 101 -2.56 -3.00 11.77
CA ARG A 101 -2.24 -4.23 12.53
C ARG A 101 -3.47 -4.88 13.16
N ARG A 102 -4.48 -4.09 13.56
CA ARG A 102 -5.74 -4.61 14.11
C ARG A 102 -6.61 -5.30 13.05
N TRP A 103 -6.38 -5.01 11.78
CA TRP A 103 -7.13 -5.54 10.64
C TRP A 103 -6.44 -6.73 10.00
N VAL A 104 -5.10 -6.69 10.00
CA VAL A 104 -4.26 -7.64 9.27
C VAL A 104 -3.28 -8.26 10.26
N GLY A 105 -3.74 -9.34 10.91
CA GLY A 105 -3.07 -9.99 12.04
C GLY A 105 -2.61 -11.42 11.73
N GLY A 106 -2.10 -11.69 10.53
CA GLY A 106 -1.65 -13.02 10.14
C GLY A 106 -0.29 -13.00 9.43
N PRO A 107 0.49 -14.10 9.50
CA PRO A 107 1.86 -14.19 8.95
C PRO A 107 1.94 -14.06 7.42
N ARG A 108 0.79 -14.02 6.73
CA ARG A 108 0.70 -14.00 5.28
C ARG A 108 0.70 -12.60 4.66
N VAL A 109 0.46 -11.55 5.45
CA VAL A 109 0.44 -10.17 4.95
C VAL A 109 1.62 -9.37 5.48
N ARG A 110 2.42 -8.84 4.56
CA ARG A 110 3.56 -7.98 4.89
C ARG A 110 3.08 -6.59 5.25
N LEU A 111 3.33 -6.15 6.46
CA LEU A 111 3.15 -4.75 6.82
C LEU A 111 4.45 -4.02 6.50
N VAL A 112 4.35 -2.92 5.77
CA VAL A 112 5.47 -2.08 5.37
C VAL A 112 5.17 -0.67 5.85
N ARG A 113 6.17 0.01 6.40
CA ARG A 113 6.05 1.43 6.77
C ARG A 113 7.05 2.26 5.98
N VAL A 114 6.69 3.51 5.70
CA VAL A 114 7.64 4.50 5.18
C VAL A 114 8.72 4.77 6.23
N GLY A 115 9.97 4.85 5.77
CA GLY A 115 11.12 5.04 6.65
C GLY A 115 11.16 6.41 7.32
N PRO A 116 11.99 6.58 8.37
CA PRO A 116 12.17 7.85 9.05
C PRO A 116 12.55 8.98 8.08
N GLY A 117 11.99 10.17 8.27
CA GLY A 117 12.22 11.31 7.37
C GLY A 117 11.51 11.24 6.02
N GLY A 118 10.58 10.28 5.82
CA GLY A 118 9.76 10.18 4.62
C GLY A 118 10.47 9.57 3.41
N ARG A 119 11.66 8.97 3.62
CA ARG A 119 12.47 8.33 2.59
C ARG A 119 12.50 6.82 2.78
N GLY A 120 12.43 6.09 1.66
CA GLY A 120 12.45 4.64 1.65
C GLY A 120 11.31 4.01 2.44
N TYR A 121 11.42 2.71 2.66
CA TYR A 121 10.44 1.92 3.39
C TYR A 121 11.11 0.74 4.08
N GLU A 122 10.47 0.22 5.12
CA GLU A 122 10.96 -0.92 5.89
C GLU A 122 9.81 -1.84 6.27
N LEU A 123 10.11 -3.13 6.47
CA LEU A 123 9.14 -4.09 6.96
C LEU A 123 8.79 -3.75 8.41
N ALA A 124 7.51 -3.64 8.69
CA ALA A 124 6.97 -3.40 10.02
C ALA A 124 6.92 -4.72 10.83
N GLY A 125 8.08 -5.32 11.07
CA GLY A 125 8.21 -6.60 11.76
C GLY A 125 9.67 -7.02 11.91
N GLY A 126 10.26 -6.65 13.05
CA GLY A 126 11.56 -7.06 13.55
C GLY A 126 11.56 -6.88 15.06
N SER A 127 10.86 -7.78 15.76
CA SER A 127 11.02 -8.12 17.19
C SER A 127 10.33 -9.46 17.39
#